data_AF-A0A0J0VA03-F1
#
_entry.id   AF-A0A0J0VA03-F1
#
_cell.length_a   1.000
_cell.length_b   1.000
_cell.length_c   1.000
_cell.angle_alpha   90.00
_cell.angle_beta   90.00
_cell.angle_gamma   90.00
#
_symmetry.space_group_name_H-M   'P 1'
#
loop_
_entity.id
_entity.type
_entity.pdbx_description
1 polymer ?
#
loop_
_entity_poly.entity_id
_entity_poly.type
_entity_poly.pdbx_seq_one_letter_code
_entity_poly.pdbx_strand_id
1 'polypeptide(L)'
;MGVEGTGNPNVNAAALLERSYHGLKESLYAKMITQTHLKDLMKLATYQLDESNQKIYVDLAAITNAIQEQLSLDKESGKAMLREFTRVIRSYQIENEVGFDQYREAFASQSDELAWIIDSAGMYTTKGTVNGDTLYGINVDNAIAGLEGNDTIYGNEGNDVLHGGAGDDKLYGGNDHDTLYGGAGVDYLDGGYGNDTYIFGRGYGHDTIYDNDYTSGNVDTIKLGVTPEKIEVSRRGDDLVFTIKETKETLTIQSYYYGSIYMQHEELTSQSSCTP
;
A
#
# COMPACT_ATOMS: atom_id res chain seq x y z
N MET A 1 27.28 -32.79 -32.87
CA MET A 1 27.42 -31.41 -32.35
C MET A 1 26.02 -30.91 -32.06
N GLY A 2 25.59 -31.00 -30.81
CA GLY A 2 24.34 -30.37 -30.37
C GLY A 2 24.57 -28.87 -30.33
N VAL A 3 23.70 -28.10 -30.96
CA VAL A 3 23.70 -26.65 -30.82
C VAL A 3 23.12 -26.39 -29.43
N GLU A 4 23.97 -26.00 -28.48
CA GLU A 4 23.50 -25.44 -27.21
C GLU A 4 22.64 -24.23 -27.57
N GLY A 5 21.33 -24.34 -27.29
CA GLY A 5 20.42 -23.23 -27.47
C GLY A 5 20.95 -22.07 -26.65
N THR A 6 21.27 -20.97 -27.31
CA THR A 6 21.59 -19.71 -26.64
C THR A 6 20.40 -19.40 -25.75
N GLY A 7 20.61 -19.44 -24.43
CA GLY A 7 19.59 -19.00 -23.46
C GLY A 7 19.01 -17.66 -23.87
N ASN A 8 17.76 -17.43 -23.48
CA ASN A 8 17.02 -16.20 -23.78
C ASN A 8 17.94 -14.97 -23.72
N PRO A 9 18.18 -14.26 -24.85
CA PRO A 9 19.15 -13.17 -24.92
C PRO A 9 18.75 -11.94 -24.08
N ASN A 10 17.54 -11.94 -23.53
CA ASN A 10 17.09 -10.94 -22.59
C ASN A 10 16.41 -11.61 -21.39
N VAL A 11 17.18 -11.79 -20.32
CA VAL A 11 16.70 -12.36 -19.04
C VAL A 11 15.51 -11.57 -18.45
N ASN A 12 15.31 -10.32 -18.87
CA ASN A 12 14.21 -9.46 -18.42
C ASN A 12 12.99 -9.48 -19.37
N ALA A 13 13.08 -10.13 -20.54
CA ALA A 13 11.98 -10.15 -21.51
C ALA A 13 10.73 -10.89 -20.98
N ALA A 14 10.92 -11.91 -20.16
CA ALA A 14 9.80 -12.63 -19.55
C ALA A 14 9.03 -11.74 -18.57
N ALA A 15 9.73 -11.06 -17.66
CA ALA A 15 9.13 -10.13 -16.69
C ALA A 15 8.36 -8.98 -17.38
N LEU A 16 8.96 -8.37 -18.41
CA LEU A 16 8.29 -7.31 -19.19
C LEU A 16 7.02 -7.79 -19.89
N LEU A 17 7.02 -9.02 -20.42
CA LEU A 17 5.84 -9.61 -21.05
C LEU A 17 4.75 -9.92 -20.02
N GLU A 18 5.12 -10.45 -18.86
CA GLU A 18 4.18 -10.73 -17.77
C GLU A 18 3.52 -9.46 -17.26
N ARG A 19 4.28 -8.39 -17.02
CA ARG A 19 3.75 -7.07 -16.65
C ARG A 19 2.83 -6.49 -17.72
N SER A 20 3.24 -6.53 -18.98
CA SER A 20 2.44 -6.00 -20.08
C SER A 20 1.12 -6.76 -20.24
N TYR A 21 1.15 -8.09 -20.09
CA TYR A 21 -0.04 -8.93 -20.08
C TYR A 21 -0.94 -8.62 -18.88
N HIS A 22 -0.35 -8.46 -17.69
CA HIS A 22 -1.08 -8.12 -16.47
C HIS A 22 -1.82 -6.79 -16.63
N GLY A 23 -1.12 -5.71 -16.99
CA GLY A 23 -1.72 -4.39 -17.18
C GLY A 23 -2.82 -4.36 -18.25
N LEU A 24 -2.65 -5.09 -19.35
CA LEU A 24 -3.70 -5.21 -20.37
C LEU A 24 -4.94 -5.96 -19.84
N LYS A 25 -4.72 -7.06 -19.13
CA LYS A 25 -5.79 -7.86 -18.51
C LYS A 25 -6.58 -7.03 -17.49
N GLU A 26 -5.90 -6.27 -16.64
CA GLU A 26 -6.52 -5.40 -15.63
C GLU A 26 -7.31 -4.25 -16.26
N SER A 27 -6.73 -3.53 -17.22
CA SER A 27 -7.42 -2.43 -17.90
C SER A 27 -8.65 -2.87 -18.71
N LEU A 28 -8.57 -4.03 -19.37
CA LEU A 28 -9.72 -4.59 -20.08
C LEU A 28 -10.82 -5.03 -19.11
N TYR A 29 -10.45 -5.70 -18.02
CA TYR A 29 -11.39 -6.13 -16.99
C TYR A 29 -12.14 -4.93 -16.40
N ALA A 30 -11.42 -3.90 -15.96
CA ALA A 30 -12.01 -2.70 -15.38
C ALA A 30 -12.96 -1.99 -16.35
N LYS A 31 -12.56 -1.87 -17.62
CA LYS A 31 -13.43 -1.27 -18.65
C LYS A 31 -14.71 -2.08 -18.90
N MET A 32 -14.65 -3.40 -18.85
CA MET A 32 -15.84 -4.25 -19.02
C MET A 32 -16.77 -4.16 -17.81
N ILE A 33 -16.23 -4.23 -16.60
CA ILE A 33 -17.00 -4.26 -15.36
C ILE A 33 -17.67 -2.91 -15.07
N THR A 34 -16.98 -1.79 -15.31
CA THR A 34 -17.57 -0.43 -15.22
C THR A 34 -18.74 -0.22 -16.17
N GLN A 35 -18.77 -0.91 -17.31
CA GLN A 35 -19.87 -0.84 -18.28
C GLN A 35 -20.99 -1.86 -18.03
N THR A 36 -20.77 -2.82 -17.14
CA THR A 36 -21.70 -3.92 -16.85
C THR A 36 -22.08 -3.91 -15.37
N HIS A 37 -21.37 -4.69 -14.54
CA HIS A 37 -21.72 -4.96 -13.15
C HIS A 37 -21.66 -3.72 -12.25
N LEU A 38 -20.71 -2.81 -12.47
CA LEU A 38 -20.56 -1.58 -11.67
C LEU A 38 -21.21 -0.36 -12.31
N LYS A 39 -21.92 -0.51 -13.44
CA LYS A 39 -22.46 0.64 -14.19
C LYS A 39 -23.34 1.56 -13.35
N ASP A 40 -24.20 0.98 -12.52
CA ASP A 40 -25.09 1.77 -11.66
C ASP A 40 -24.35 2.35 -10.46
N LEU A 41 -23.36 1.64 -9.92
CA LEU A 41 -22.47 2.15 -8.87
C LEU A 41 -21.67 3.36 -9.36
N MET A 42 -21.12 3.30 -10.59
CA MET A 42 -20.37 4.39 -11.20
C MET A 42 -21.19 5.68 -11.40
N LYS A 43 -22.53 5.59 -11.48
CA LYS A 43 -23.39 6.78 -11.56
C LYS A 43 -23.49 7.54 -10.24
N LEU A 44 -23.09 6.91 -9.13
CA LEU A 44 -23.07 7.54 -7.81
C LEU A 44 -21.81 8.36 -7.56
N ALA A 45 -20.77 8.21 -8.41
CA ALA A 45 -19.57 9.02 -8.33
C ALA A 45 -19.93 10.50 -8.53
N THR A 46 -19.55 11.34 -7.58
CA THR A 46 -19.74 12.79 -7.67
C THR A 46 -18.38 13.49 -7.70
N TYR A 47 -18.36 14.73 -8.19
CA TYR A 47 -17.14 15.54 -8.22
C TYR A 47 -17.23 16.61 -7.16
N GLN A 48 -16.16 16.78 -6.39
CA GLN A 48 -16.02 17.86 -5.43
C GLN A 48 -14.81 18.72 -5.80
N LEU A 49 -14.90 20.01 -5.48
CA LEU A 49 -13.77 20.94 -5.56
C LEU A 49 -13.18 21.06 -4.17
N ASP A 50 -11.91 20.70 -4.01
CA ASP A 50 -11.14 21.11 -2.85
C ASP A 50 -10.72 22.58 -3.05
N GLU A 51 -11.38 23.47 -2.31
CA GLU A 51 -11.13 24.91 -2.40
C GLU A 51 -9.73 25.30 -1.90
N SER A 52 -9.07 24.45 -1.11
CA SER A 52 -7.77 24.73 -0.48
C SER A 52 -6.62 24.62 -1.48
N ASN A 53 -6.72 23.69 -2.43
CA ASN A 53 -5.72 23.44 -3.47
C ASN A 53 -6.25 23.59 -4.90
N GLN A 54 -7.53 23.99 -5.06
CA GLN A 54 -8.23 24.14 -6.34
C GLN A 54 -8.25 22.85 -7.19
N LYS A 55 -8.19 21.67 -6.57
CA LYS A 55 -8.23 20.37 -7.24
C LYS A 55 -9.67 19.84 -7.27
N ILE A 56 -10.12 19.40 -8.43
CA ILE A 56 -11.36 18.61 -8.54
C ILE A 56 -11.00 17.16 -8.23
N TYR A 57 -11.72 16.54 -7.31
CA TYR A 57 -11.57 15.13 -6.97
C TYR A 57 -12.90 14.39 -7.09
N VAL A 58 -12.83 13.08 -7.28
CA VAL A 58 -14.01 12.22 -7.25
C VAL A 58 -14.32 11.86 -5.80
N ASP A 59 -15.48 12.30 -5.33
CA ASP A 59 -16.01 11.91 -4.03
C ASP A 59 -16.67 10.54 -4.11
N LEU A 60 -16.18 9.64 -3.25
CA LEU A 60 -16.59 8.25 -3.17
C LEU A 60 -17.68 8.01 -2.11
N ALA A 61 -18.13 9.01 -1.34
CA ALA A 61 -19.04 8.82 -0.21
C ALA A 61 -20.34 8.07 -0.57
N ALA A 62 -20.98 8.41 -1.69
CA ALA A 62 -22.20 7.72 -2.12
C ALA A 62 -21.94 6.26 -2.55
N ILE A 63 -20.77 6.01 -3.15
CA ILE A 63 -20.34 4.65 -3.53
C ILE A 63 -20.02 3.83 -2.27
N THR A 64 -19.31 4.42 -1.31
CA THR A 64 -19.01 3.83 -0.01
C THR A 64 -20.29 3.38 0.68
N ASN A 65 -21.30 4.26 0.76
CA ASN A 65 -22.60 3.93 1.38
C ASN A 65 -23.32 2.79 0.66
N ALA A 66 -23.31 2.79 -0.68
CA ALA A 66 -23.94 1.72 -1.46
C ALA A 66 -23.29 0.35 -1.23
N ILE A 67 -21.95 0.31 -1.13
CA ILE A 67 -21.22 -0.93 -0.83
C ILE A 67 -21.49 -1.38 0.61
N GLN A 68 -21.56 -0.46 1.58
CA GLN A 68 -21.92 -0.78 2.98
C GLN A 68 -23.35 -1.34 3.11
N GLU A 69 -24.30 -0.77 2.36
CA GLU A 69 -25.67 -1.29 2.29
C GLU A 69 -25.66 -2.71 1.70
N GLN A 70 -24.92 -2.93 0.62
CA GLN A 70 -24.81 -4.26 0.02
C GLN A 70 -24.16 -5.27 0.98
N LEU A 71 -23.09 -4.91 1.69
CA LEU A 71 -22.45 -5.74 2.73
C LEU A 71 -23.44 -6.13 3.85
N SER A 72 -24.38 -5.25 4.17
CA SER A 72 -25.42 -5.49 5.17
C SER A 72 -26.52 -6.43 4.67
N LEU A 73 -26.84 -6.37 3.37
CA LEU A 73 -27.84 -7.23 2.73
C LEU A 73 -27.30 -8.62 2.39
N ASP A 74 -26.12 -8.68 1.78
CA ASP A 74 -25.41 -9.89 1.39
C ASP A 74 -23.90 -9.64 1.49
N LYS A 75 -23.28 -10.23 2.51
CA LYS A 75 -21.85 -10.05 2.80
C LYS A 75 -20.95 -10.44 1.63
N GLU A 76 -21.24 -11.56 0.96
CA GLU A 76 -20.36 -12.07 -0.11
C GLU A 76 -20.51 -11.21 -1.36
N SER A 77 -21.75 -10.82 -1.70
CA SER A 77 -21.98 -9.88 -2.80
C SER A 77 -21.39 -8.50 -2.51
N GLY A 78 -21.48 -8.00 -1.27
CA GLY A 78 -20.88 -6.73 -0.87
C GLY A 78 -19.35 -6.75 -0.92
N LYS A 79 -18.71 -7.84 -0.45
CA LYS A 79 -17.25 -8.04 -0.56
C LYS A 79 -16.80 -8.12 -2.02
N ALA A 80 -17.56 -8.78 -2.88
CA ALA A 80 -17.29 -8.82 -4.31
C ALA A 80 -17.35 -7.41 -4.91
N MET A 81 -18.40 -6.65 -4.61
CA MET A 81 -18.55 -5.26 -5.07
C MET A 81 -17.40 -4.37 -4.58
N LEU A 82 -17.00 -4.50 -3.31
CA LEU A 82 -15.85 -3.78 -2.73
C LEU A 82 -14.57 -4.07 -3.51
N ARG A 83 -14.26 -5.35 -3.72
CA ARG A 83 -13.07 -5.80 -4.45
C ARG A 83 -13.06 -5.28 -5.89
N GLU A 84 -14.19 -5.42 -6.59
CA GLU A 84 -14.29 -5.03 -7.99
C GLU A 84 -14.16 -3.51 -8.17
N PHE A 85 -14.82 -2.73 -7.32
CA PHE A 85 -14.72 -1.28 -7.38
C PHE A 85 -13.32 -0.77 -7.04
N THR A 86 -12.69 -1.33 -6.01
CA THR A 86 -11.30 -1.00 -5.65
C THR A 86 -10.35 -1.32 -6.81
N ARG A 87 -10.52 -2.50 -7.43
CA ARG A 87 -9.73 -2.92 -8.59
C ARG A 87 -9.89 -1.96 -9.77
N VAL A 88 -11.08 -1.40 -9.98
CA VAL A 88 -11.32 -0.37 -11.00
C VAL A 88 -10.51 0.89 -10.70
N ILE A 89 -10.56 1.41 -9.46
CA ILE A 89 -9.78 2.59 -9.06
C ILE A 89 -8.29 2.37 -9.38
N ARG A 90 -7.73 1.25 -8.92
CA ARG A 90 -6.31 0.90 -9.13
C ARG A 90 -5.94 0.75 -10.60
N SER A 91 -6.81 0.13 -11.40
CA SER A 91 -6.57 -0.03 -12.84
C SER A 91 -6.47 1.30 -13.60
N TYR A 92 -7.06 2.37 -13.05
CA TYR A 92 -6.97 3.72 -13.59
C TYR A 92 -5.84 4.54 -12.97
N GLN A 93 -5.18 4.05 -11.91
CA GLN A 93 -4.11 4.74 -11.18
C GLN A 93 -4.56 6.11 -10.64
N ILE A 94 -5.77 6.15 -10.06
CA ILE A 94 -6.41 7.39 -9.60
C ILE A 94 -6.60 7.45 -8.08
N GLU A 95 -5.92 6.59 -7.31
CA GLU A 95 -6.00 6.52 -5.84
C GLU A 95 -5.76 7.90 -5.20
N ASN A 96 -4.81 8.67 -5.75
CA ASN A 96 -4.44 10.02 -5.29
C ASN A 96 -5.32 11.15 -5.88
N GLU A 97 -6.29 10.81 -6.73
CA GLU A 97 -7.22 11.73 -7.38
C GLU A 97 -8.67 11.58 -6.89
N VAL A 98 -8.91 10.54 -6.08
CA VAL A 98 -10.22 10.23 -5.51
C VAL A 98 -10.10 10.21 -3.99
N GLY A 99 -11.23 10.25 -3.27
CA GLY A 99 -11.27 10.08 -1.81
C GLY A 99 -10.93 8.65 -1.36
N PHE A 100 -9.83 8.07 -1.86
CA PHE A 100 -9.47 6.66 -1.67
C PHE A 100 -9.11 6.36 -0.22
N ASP A 101 -8.41 7.27 0.45
CA ASP A 101 -8.06 7.11 1.86
C ASP A 101 -9.30 7.03 2.75
N GLN A 102 -10.28 7.93 2.55
CA GLN A 102 -11.54 7.91 3.29
C GLN A 102 -12.38 6.68 2.92
N TYR A 103 -12.38 6.28 1.65
CA TYR A 103 -13.01 5.05 1.19
C TYR A 103 -12.41 3.83 1.89
N ARG A 104 -11.07 3.69 1.91
CA ARG A 104 -10.37 2.61 2.58
C ARG A 104 -10.67 2.58 4.06
N GLU A 105 -10.53 3.71 4.76
CA GLU A 105 -10.78 3.82 6.21
C GLU A 105 -12.21 3.39 6.58
N ALA A 106 -13.20 3.76 5.76
CA ALA A 106 -14.60 3.42 6.00
C ALA A 106 -14.86 1.90 6.04
N PHE A 107 -14.03 1.07 5.39
CA PHE A 107 -14.15 -0.39 5.41
C PHE A 107 -13.11 -1.05 6.30
N ALA A 108 -11.87 -0.57 6.29
CA ALA A 108 -10.78 -1.13 7.10
C ALA A 108 -11.09 -1.06 8.60
N SER A 109 -11.76 0.01 9.06
CA SER A 109 -12.19 0.15 10.44
C SER A 109 -13.25 -0.87 10.89
N GLN A 110 -13.88 -1.59 9.95
CA GLN A 110 -14.91 -2.59 10.25
C GLN A 110 -14.32 -4.00 10.43
N SER A 111 -13.30 -4.36 9.64
CA SER A 111 -12.54 -5.60 9.81
C SER A 111 -11.27 -5.66 8.95
N ASP A 112 -10.29 -6.43 9.43
CA ASP A 112 -9.05 -6.74 8.71
C ASP A 112 -9.31 -7.47 7.38
N GLU A 113 -10.40 -8.25 7.30
CA GLU A 113 -10.81 -8.90 6.05
C GLU A 113 -11.17 -7.85 4.99
N LEU A 114 -11.90 -6.79 5.36
CA LEU A 114 -12.26 -5.74 4.41
C LEU A 114 -11.07 -4.85 4.06
N ALA A 115 -10.19 -4.56 5.02
CA ALA A 115 -8.91 -3.90 4.74
C ALA A 115 -8.11 -4.69 3.70
N TRP A 116 -7.89 -5.99 3.94
CA TRP A 116 -7.19 -6.87 3.01
C TRP A 116 -7.85 -6.96 1.64
N ILE A 117 -9.19 -6.97 1.55
CA ILE A 117 -9.90 -6.98 0.26
C ILE A 117 -9.53 -5.75 -0.58
N ILE A 118 -9.44 -4.58 0.06
CA ILE A 118 -9.07 -3.33 -0.60
C ILE A 118 -7.59 -3.39 -0.98
N ASP A 119 -6.74 -3.73 -0.01
CA ASP A 119 -5.28 -3.73 -0.15
C ASP A 119 -4.80 -4.73 -1.20
N SER A 120 -5.52 -5.83 -1.42
CA SER A 120 -5.18 -6.88 -2.40
C SER A 120 -5.95 -6.81 -3.73
N ALA A 121 -6.83 -5.82 -3.91
CA ALA A 121 -7.67 -5.75 -5.11
C ALA A 121 -6.85 -5.58 -6.39
N GLY A 122 -6.98 -6.55 -7.33
CA GLY A 122 -6.29 -6.50 -8.63
C GLY A 122 -4.83 -6.97 -8.63
N MET A 123 -4.31 -7.38 -7.48
CA MET A 123 -2.90 -7.74 -7.30
C MET A 123 -2.71 -9.26 -7.20
N TYR A 124 -1.47 -9.72 -7.40
CA TYR A 124 -1.12 -11.10 -7.11
C TYR A 124 -0.98 -11.29 -5.59
N THR A 125 -1.75 -12.23 -5.02
CA THR A 125 -1.82 -12.37 -3.56
C THR A 125 -1.00 -13.53 -3.04
N THR A 126 -0.17 -13.27 -2.03
CA THR A 126 0.56 -14.27 -1.26
C THR A 126 0.23 -14.13 0.22
N LYS A 127 0.05 -15.25 0.93
CA LYS A 127 -0.12 -15.26 2.38
C LYS A 127 0.83 -16.27 3.00
N GLY A 128 1.52 -15.85 4.06
CA GLY A 128 2.34 -16.69 4.91
C GLY A 128 1.49 -17.55 5.85
N THR A 129 2.14 -17.99 6.92
CA THR A 129 1.62 -18.84 7.98
C THR A 129 1.69 -18.10 9.30
N VAL A 130 1.46 -18.79 10.42
CA VAL A 130 1.61 -18.20 11.77
C VAL A 130 3.04 -18.31 12.32
N ASN A 131 3.98 -18.74 11.48
CA ASN A 131 5.39 -18.86 11.84
C ASN A 131 6.19 -17.92 10.95
N GLY A 132 7.40 -17.59 11.36
CA GLY A 132 8.31 -16.81 10.53
C GLY A 132 8.55 -17.46 9.17
N ASP A 133 8.19 -16.74 8.12
CA ASP A 133 8.25 -17.12 6.72
C ASP A 133 9.25 -16.25 5.94
N THR A 134 9.64 -16.74 4.76
CA THR A 134 10.35 -15.92 3.78
C THR A 134 9.53 -15.91 2.50
N LEU A 135 8.92 -14.77 2.21
CA LEU A 135 7.96 -14.59 1.14
C LEU A 135 8.59 -13.74 0.03
N TYR A 136 8.39 -14.20 -1.20
CA TYR A 136 8.85 -13.50 -2.39
C TYR A 136 7.67 -13.19 -3.29
N GLY A 137 7.60 -11.92 -3.65
CA GLY A 137 6.81 -11.44 -4.75
C GLY A 137 7.33 -11.94 -6.09
N ILE A 138 6.57 -11.62 -7.12
CA ILE A 138 6.91 -11.75 -8.53
C ILE A 138 6.94 -10.35 -9.13
N ASN A 139 7.55 -10.16 -10.30
CA ASN A 139 7.75 -8.83 -10.90
C ASN A 139 6.45 -8.22 -11.51
N VAL A 140 5.39 -8.12 -10.72
CA VAL A 140 4.10 -7.44 -10.98
C VAL A 140 3.57 -6.94 -9.64
N ASP A 141 2.55 -6.09 -9.63
CA ASP A 141 1.91 -5.64 -8.38
C ASP A 141 1.43 -6.81 -7.50
N ASN A 142 1.92 -6.87 -6.26
CA ASN A 142 1.66 -7.93 -5.30
C ASN A 142 0.97 -7.39 -4.05
N ALA A 143 0.17 -8.25 -3.43
CA ALA A 143 -0.28 -8.06 -2.06
C ALA A 143 0.19 -9.25 -1.24
N ILE A 144 1.12 -9.03 -0.30
CA ILE A 144 1.74 -10.09 0.49
C ILE A 144 1.42 -9.85 1.97
N ALA A 145 0.92 -10.89 2.66
CA ALA A 145 0.70 -10.86 4.10
C ALA A 145 1.53 -11.94 4.79
N GLY A 146 2.40 -11.54 5.72
CA GLY A 146 3.20 -12.42 6.58
C GLY A 146 2.33 -13.18 7.59
N LEU A 147 1.47 -12.43 8.29
CA LEU A 147 0.52 -12.85 9.34
C LEU A 147 1.11 -12.80 10.75
N GLU A 148 1.46 -13.94 11.36
CA GLU A 148 2.09 -13.97 12.67
C GLU A 148 3.49 -14.57 12.54
N GLY A 149 4.39 -14.21 13.43
CA GLY A 149 5.76 -14.68 13.40
C GLY A 149 6.68 -13.62 12.80
N ASN A 150 7.98 -13.91 12.78
CA ASN A 150 8.97 -12.96 12.29
C ASN A 150 9.26 -13.26 10.81
N ASP A 151 8.64 -12.49 9.94
CA ASP A 151 8.63 -12.69 8.51
C ASP A 151 9.71 -11.87 7.80
N THR A 152 10.11 -12.35 6.63
CA THR A 152 10.91 -11.59 5.68
C THR A 152 10.19 -11.57 4.35
N ILE A 153 9.80 -10.38 3.88
CA ILE A 153 8.95 -10.19 2.72
C ILE A 153 9.70 -9.34 1.69
N TYR A 154 9.74 -9.81 0.44
CA TYR A 154 10.32 -9.10 -0.70
C TYR A 154 9.25 -8.86 -1.77
N GLY A 155 8.96 -7.60 -2.11
CA GLY A 155 8.02 -7.23 -3.19
C GLY A 155 8.60 -7.43 -4.59
N ASN A 156 9.82 -6.90 -4.80
CA ASN A 156 10.63 -6.92 -6.03
C ASN A 156 10.35 -5.79 -7.03
N GLU A 157 9.51 -6.00 -8.03
CA GLU A 157 9.14 -4.97 -9.03
C GLU A 157 7.61 -4.91 -9.08
N GLY A 158 7.08 -3.72 -9.34
CA GLY A 158 5.65 -3.47 -9.32
C GLY A 158 5.27 -2.66 -8.09
N ASN A 159 4.06 -2.11 -8.09
CA ASN A 159 3.59 -1.34 -6.95
C ASN A 159 3.02 -2.33 -5.92
N ASP A 160 3.79 -2.69 -4.91
CA ASP A 160 3.44 -3.75 -3.96
C ASP A 160 2.77 -3.23 -2.69
N VAL A 161 1.98 -4.10 -2.06
CA VAL A 161 1.40 -3.89 -0.73
C VAL A 161 1.86 -5.01 0.19
N LEU A 162 2.73 -4.67 1.14
CA LEU A 162 3.38 -5.63 2.03
C LEU A 162 2.85 -5.44 3.45
N HIS A 163 2.30 -6.51 4.03
CA HIS A 163 1.90 -6.57 5.44
C HIS A 163 2.78 -7.59 6.17
N GLY A 164 3.56 -7.15 7.15
CA GLY A 164 4.29 -8.04 8.06
C GLY A 164 3.28 -8.77 8.95
N GLY A 165 2.56 -8.01 9.77
CA GLY A 165 1.53 -8.52 10.65
C GLY A 165 2.01 -8.47 12.09
N ALA A 166 1.91 -9.55 12.85
CA ALA A 166 2.38 -9.58 14.22
C ALA A 166 3.72 -10.32 14.32
N GLY A 167 4.74 -9.67 14.85
CA GLY A 167 6.08 -10.23 14.95
C GLY A 167 7.14 -9.16 14.67
N ASP A 168 8.41 -9.55 14.69
CA ASP A 168 9.47 -8.63 14.27
C ASP A 168 9.82 -8.91 12.80
N ASP A 169 9.24 -8.11 11.90
CA ASP A 169 9.24 -8.36 10.46
C ASP A 169 10.29 -7.56 9.70
N LYS A 170 10.64 -8.04 8.51
CA LYS A 170 11.51 -7.35 7.54
C LYS A 170 10.81 -7.23 6.20
N LEU A 171 10.47 -6.02 5.81
CA LEU A 171 9.76 -5.74 4.57
C LEU A 171 10.68 -4.98 3.63
N TYR A 172 10.82 -5.49 2.42
CA TYR A 172 11.58 -4.90 1.33
C TYR A 172 10.64 -4.69 0.14
N GLY A 173 10.28 -3.44 -0.17
CA GLY A 173 9.41 -3.07 -1.29
C GLY A 173 10.06 -3.46 -2.63
N GLY A 174 11.14 -2.78 -2.97
CA GLY A 174 11.94 -3.10 -4.15
C GLY A 174 12.00 -1.92 -5.11
N ASN A 175 11.37 -2.04 -6.28
CA ASN A 175 11.28 -0.94 -7.24
C ASN A 175 9.82 -0.62 -7.49
N ASP A 176 9.58 0.62 -7.90
CA ASP A 176 8.26 1.20 -8.15
C ASP A 176 7.61 1.65 -6.82
N HIS A 177 6.29 1.83 -6.75
CA HIS A 177 5.66 2.52 -5.61
C HIS A 177 5.05 1.54 -4.63
N ASP A 178 5.72 1.30 -3.51
CA ASP A 178 5.34 0.28 -2.56
C ASP A 178 4.60 0.86 -1.34
N THR A 179 3.71 0.07 -0.74
CA THR A 179 3.06 0.40 0.54
C THR A 179 3.40 -0.65 1.58
N LEU A 180 4.08 -0.23 2.64
CA LEU A 180 4.61 -1.10 3.69
C LEU A 180 3.85 -0.90 5.00
N TYR A 181 3.28 -2.00 5.51
CA TYR A 181 2.66 -2.12 6.82
C TYR A 181 3.51 -3.08 7.66
N GLY A 182 4.32 -2.57 8.59
CA GLY A 182 5.05 -3.43 9.53
C GLY A 182 4.07 -4.30 10.33
N GLY A 183 3.06 -3.63 10.91
CA GLY A 183 2.10 -4.27 11.78
C GLY A 183 2.60 -4.17 13.21
N ALA A 184 2.27 -5.13 14.07
CA ALA A 184 2.63 -5.10 15.48
C ALA A 184 3.99 -5.76 15.75
N GLY A 185 4.97 -4.98 16.21
CA GLY A 185 6.22 -5.54 16.70
C GLY A 185 7.38 -4.55 16.62
N VAL A 186 8.55 -5.04 16.23
CA VAL A 186 9.73 -4.22 15.97
C VAL A 186 10.16 -4.48 14.54
N ASP A 187 9.61 -3.69 13.62
CA ASP A 187 9.75 -3.97 12.19
C ASP A 187 10.87 -3.16 11.54
N TYR A 188 11.43 -3.75 10.48
CA TYR A 188 12.37 -3.09 9.58
C TYR A 188 11.72 -2.94 8.20
N LEU A 189 11.57 -1.70 7.76
CA LEU A 189 10.89 -1.33 6.52
C LEU A 189 11.88 -0.64 5.57
N ASP A 190 12.00 -1.17 4.36
CA ASP A 190 12.87 -0.65 3.31
C ASP A 190 12.02 -0.58 2.02
N GLY A 191 11.58 0.62 1.65
CA GLY A 191 10.76 0.85 0.46
C GLY A 191 11.54 0.54 -0.82
N GLY A 192 12.80 0.98 -0.88
CA GLY A 192 13.69 0.71 -2.00
C GLY A 192 13.73 1.90 -2.97
N TYR A 193 13.41 1.67 -4.24
CA TYR A 193 13.39 2.70 -5.27
C TYR A 193 11.96 3.07 -5.63
N GLY A 194 11.63 4.35 -5.57
CA GLY A 194 10.30 4.80 -5.97
C GLY A 194 9.77 5.87 -5.03
N ASN A 195 8.46 5.98 -4.99
CA ASN A 195 7.78 6.83 -4.01
C ASN A 195 6.99 5.87 -3.13
N ASP A 196 7.53 5.56 -1.98
CA ASP A 196 7.00 4.52 -1.12
C ASP A 196 6.11 5.12 -0.03
N THR A 197 5.22 4.30 0.51
CA THR A 197 4.30 4.69 1.55
C THR A 197 4.45 3.79 2.76
N TYR A 198 4.90 4.36 3.87
CA TYR A 198 5.05 3.66 5.14
C TYR A 198 3.86 3.97 6.04
N ILE A 199 3.20 2.92 6.53
CA ILE A 199 2.02 3.06 7.40
C ILE A 199 2.43 2.79 8.84
N PHE A 200 2.11 3.75 9.73
CA PHE A 200 2.42 3.61 11.15
C PHE A 200 1.27 4.12 12.03
N GLY A 201 1.00 3.43 13.14
CA GLY A 201 -0.14 3.73 13.99
C GLY A 201 -0.01 3.18 15.41
N ARG A 202 -1.13 3.20 16.13
CA ARG A 202 -1.19 2.57 17.46
C ARG A 202 -1.14 1.06 17.31
N GLY A 203 -0.42 0.40 18.20
CA GLY A 203 -0.26 -1.06 18.18
C GLY A 203 0.85 -1.54 17.25
N TYR A 204 1.53 -0.63 16.54
CA TYR A 204 2.61 -1.00 15.62
C TYR A 204 3.94 -1.26 16.34
N GLY A 205 4.10 -0.76 17.58
CA GLY A 205 5.33 -0.98 18.33
C GLY A 205 6.48 -0.01 17.97
N HIS A 206 7.63 -0.53 17.55
CA HIS A 206 8.87 0.24 17.44
C HIS A 206 9.61 -0.02 16.12
N ASP A 207 9.17 0.66 15.06
CA ASP A 207 9.63 0.36 13.71
C ASP A 207 10.80 1.24 13.28
N THR A 208 11.57 0.72 12.32
CA THR A 208 12.66 1.41 11.68
C THR A 208 12.46 1.43 10.17
N ILE A 209 12.44 2.62 9.59
CA ILE A 209 12.52 2.84 8.15
C ILE A 209 13.98 3.06 7.78
N TYR A 210 14.43 2.32 6.78
CA TYR A 210 15.69 2.57 6.10
C TYR A 210 15.39 2.82 4.63
N ASP A 211 15.24 4.09 4.28
CA ASP A 211 14.98 4.51 2.91
C ASP A 211 16.28 4.94 2.25
N ASN A 212 16.72 4.17 1.27
CA ASN A 212 18.00 4.37 0.60
C ASN A 212 17.81 4.62 -0.89
N ASP A 213 16.85 5.47 -1.23
CA ASP A 213 16.69 5.99 -2.58
C ASP A 213 17.56 7.24 -2.83
N TYR A 214 18.34 7.19 -3.91
CA TYR A 214 19.16 8.32 -4.39
C TYR A 214 18.56 9.00 -5.62
N THR A 215 17.37 8.57 -6.04
CA THR A 215 16.71 9.03 -7.26
C THR A 215 16.10 10.40 -7.01
N SER A 216 16.62 11.41 -7.73
CA SER A 216 16.14 12.78 -7.59
C SER A 216 14.68 12.91 -7.99
N GLY A 217 13.88 13.53 -7.11
CA GLY A 217 12.46 13.83 -7.36
C GLY A 217 11.50 12.78 -6.84
N ASN A 218 12.01 11.68 -6.29
CA ASN A 218 11.21 10.75 -5.51
C ASN A 218 10.90 11.35 -4.13
N VAL A 219 9.67 11.11 -3.66
CA VAL A 219 9.11 11.62 -2.42
C VAL A 219 8.30 10.50 -1.77
N ASP A 220 8.81 9.97 -0.67
CA ASP A 220 8.15 8.94 0.12
C ASP A 220 7.13 9.56 1.06
N THR A 221 6.16 8.77 1.48
CA THR A 221 5.07 9.22 2.34
C THR A 221 5.02 8.39 3.60
N ILE A 222 4.94 9.07 4.74
CA ILE A 222 4.61 8.43 6.02
C ILE A 222 3.15 8.75 6.34
N LYS A 223 2.30 7.73 6.39
CA LYS A 223 0.90 7.84 6.80
C LYS A 223 0.78 7.45 8.27
N LEU A 224 0.47 8.45 9.10
CA LEU A 224 0.28 8.26 10.53
C LEU A 224 -1.20 8.06 10.85
N GLY A 225 -1.54 6.93 11.48
CA GLY A 225 -2.88 6.59 11.98
C GLY A 225 -3.32 7.33 13.24
N VAL A 226 -2.74 8.53 13.45
CA VAL A 226 -3.01 9.40 14.58
C VAL A 226 -2.95 10.86 14.12
N THR A 227 -3.64 11.74 14.83
CA THR A 227 -3.58 13.17 14.52
C THR A 227 -2.19 13.76 14.88
N PRO A 228 -1.72 14.79 14.16
CA PRO A 228 -0.39 15.37 14.38
C PRO A 228 -0.13 15.82 15.83
N GLU A 229 -1.16 16.26 16.56
CA GLU A 229 -1.02 16.70 17.95
C GLU A 229 -0.62 15.57 18.91
N LYS A 230 -0.91 14.32 18.54
CA LYS A 230 -0.56 13.12 19.31
C LYS A 230 0.86 12.64 19.06
N ILE A 231 1.56 13.24 18.10
CA ILE A 231 2.92 12.88 17.73
C ILE A 231 3.91 13.84 18.39
N GLU A 232 4.98 13.27 18.93
CA GLU A 232 6.19 13.98 19.32
C GLU A 232 7.28 13.64 18.30
N VAL A 233 7.92 14.66 17.75
CA VAL A 233 9.00 14.50 16.77
C VAL A 233 10.30 14.86 17.47
N SER A 234 11.29 13.98 17.40
CA SER A 234 12.60 14.19 18.00
C SER A 234 13.72 13.70 17.10
N ARG A 235 14.93 14.24 17.31
CA ARG A 235 16.15 13.76 16.66
C ARG A 235 16.93 12.90 17.63
N ARG A 236 17.38 11.73 17.19
CA ARG A 236 18.26 10.84 17.97
C ARG A 236 19.51 10.50 17.16
N GLY A 237 20.63 11.17 17.45
CA GLY A 237 21.83 11.02 16.61
C GLY A 237 21.55 11.59 15.21
N ASP A 238 21.62 10.75 14.18
CA ASP A 238 21.27 11.14 12.81
C ASP A 238 19.88 10.64 12.38
N ASP A 239 19.11 10.05 13.30
CA ASP A 239 17.77 9.55 13.02
C ASP A 239 16.70 10.62 13.31
N LEU A 240 15.62 10.59 12.54
CA LEU A 240 14.35 11.26 12.84
C LEU A 240 13.42 10.26 13.52
N VAL A 241 12.83 10.64 14.66
CA VAL A 241 11.99 9.74 15.45
C VAL A 241 10.64 10.37 15.69
N PHE A 242 9.59 9.71 15.21
CA PHE A 242 8.21 9.98 15.58
C PHE A 242 7.85 9.13 16.80
N THR A 243 7.19 9.71 17.78
CA THR A 243 6.71 9.02 18.97
C THR A 243 5.24 9.32 19.21
N ILE A 244 4.41 8.28 19.32
CA ILE A 244 3.01 8.45 19.72
C ILE A 244 3.00 8.76 21.22
N LYS A 245 2.55 9.96 21.61
CA LYS A 245 2.67 10.47 23.00
C LYS A 245 2.02 9.56 24.04
N GLU A 246 0.91 8.92 23.68
CA GLU A 246 0.07 8.13 24.59
C GLU A 246 0.57 6.69 24.77
N THR A 247 1.08 6.05 23.71
CA THR A 247 1.56 4.66 23.73
C THR A 247 3.08 4.54 23.88
N LYS A 248 3.82 5.60 23.53
CA LYS A 248 5.30 5.65 23.44
C LYS A 248 5.90 4.78 22.34
N GLU A 249 5.06 4.26 21.45
CA GLU A 249 5.46 3.60 20.20
C GLU A 249 6.20 4.59 19.30
N THR A 250 7.15 4.06 18.53
CA THR A 250 8.09 4.89 17.76
C THR A 250 8.25 4.43 16.33
N LEU A 251 8.29 5.36 15.41
CA LEU A 251 8.80 5.15 14.06
C LEU A 251 10.13 5.90 13.93
N THR A 252 11.21 5.17 13.67
CA THR A 252 12.55 5.73 13.49
C THR A 252 12.90 5.72 12.02
N ILE A 253 13.16 6.88 11.44
CA ILE A 253 13.79 6.96 10.12
C ILE A 253 15.29 7.04 10.33
N GLN A 254 15.94 5.97 9.93
CA GLN A 254 17.35 5.81 10.13
C GLN A 254 18.13 6.76 9.22
N SER A 255 19.16 7.41 9.76
CA SER A 255 20.09 8.26 8.98
C SER A 255 19.47 9.47 8.29
N TYR A 256 18.24 9.88 8.63
CA TYR A 256 17.56 11.05 8.04
C TYR A 256 18.43 12.33 7.96
N TYR A 257 19.27 12.58 8.97
CA TYR A 257 20.16 13.75 9.04
C TYR A 257 21.59 13.50 8.55
N TYR A 258 21.91 12.29 8.10
CA TYR A 258 23.26 11.93 7.66
C TYR A 258 23.49 12.36 6.19
N GLY A 259 24.66 12.91 5.88
CA GLY A 259 25.23 13.08 4.53
C GLY A 259 24.32 13.11 3.28
N SER A 260 23.94 14.33 2.86
CA SER A 260 23.45 14.77 1.53
C SER A 260 21.95 15.03 1.37
N ILE A 261 21.66 16.07 0.59
CA ILE A 261 20.39 16.72 0.21
C ILE A 261 19.29 15.80 -0.39
N TYR A 262 19.44 14.47 -0.32
CA TYR A 262 18.59 13.51 -1.02
C TYR A 262 17.73 12.64 -0.09
N MET A 263 18.16 12.39 1.17
CA MET A 263 17.34 11.69 2.19
C MET A 263 16.26 12.59 2.86
N GLN A 264 15.79 13.63 2.16
CA GLN A 264 14.96 14.71 2.74
C GLN A 264 13.60 14.85 2.05
N HIS A 265 13.04 13.77 1.53
CA HIS A 265 11.81 13.84 0.74
C HIS A 265 10.72 12.94 1.33
N GLU A 266 10.53 13.01 2.64
CA GLU A 266 9.37 12.38 3.26
C GLU A 266 8.25 13.41 3.43
N GLU A 267 7.09 13.11 2.87
CA GLU A 267 5.85 13.82 3.16
C GLU A 267 5.12 13.12 4.30
N LEU A 268 4.77 13.91 5.33
CA LEU A 268 3.97 13.42 6.45
C LEU A 268 2.49 13.70 6.18
N THR A 269 1.70 12.64 6.17
CA THR A 269 0.24 12.74 6.11
C THR A 269 -0.39 12.06 7.34
N SER A 270 -1.48 12.64 7.83
CA SER A 270 -2.21 12.10 8.98
C SER A 270 -3.56 11.55 8.53
N GLN A 271 -3.95 10.40 9.09
CA GLN A 271 -5.27 9.80 8.92
C GLN A 271 -5.90 9.50 10.28
N SER A 272 -7.23 9.36 10.31
CA SER A 272 -7.99 9.23 11.56
C SER A 272 -7.67 7.92 12.30
N SER A 273 -7.26 6.88 11.58
CA SER A 273 -6.80 5.60 12.11
C SER A 273 -5.99 4.77 11.09
N CYS A 274 -5.01 4.00 11.59
CA CYS A 274 -4.37 2.90 10.86
C CYS A 274 -4.54 1.63 11.71
N THR A 275 -5.04 0.56 11.10
CA THR A 275 -5.19 -0.76 11.74
C THR A 275 -3.90 -1.56 11.54
N PRO A 276 -3.22 -1.99 12.61
CA PRO A 276 -2.07 -2.89 12.51
C PRO A 276 -2.46 -4.23 11.89
#